data_AF-N9MUP2-F1
#
_entry.id   AF-N9MUP2-F1
#
_cell.length_a   1.000
_cell.length_b   1.000
_cell.length_c   1.000
_cell.angle_alpha   90.00
_cell.angle_beta   90.00
_cell.angle_gamma   90.00
#
_symmetry.space_group_name_H-M   'P 1'
#
loop_
_entity.id
_entity.type
_entity.pdbx_description
1 polymer ?
#
loop_
_entity_poly.entity_id
_entity_poly.type
_entity_poly.pdbx_seq_one_letter_code
_entity_poly.pdbx_strand_id
1 'polypeptide(L)'
;MQLIYEILISFFLVFGAFFLLVGSIGMIRLPDLFMRLHAPTKAGTLGLGSFLIAAMIFGVTQGRFGFAELLITLFIFITAPVSANLMAQAAIHLRLRSNSGEVPEALNRPLPWQRYSRKDKKDQL
;
A
#
# COMPACT_ATOMS: atom_id res chain seq x y z
N MET A 1 -20.24 -5.40 -31.54
CA MET A 1 -18.99 -4.79 -31.05
C MET A 1 -19.12 -4.21 -29.63
N GLN A 2 -20.23 -3.57 -29.27
CA GLN A 2 -20.44 -3.01 -27.92
C GLN A 2 -20.49 -4.08 -26.80
N LEU A 3 -21.21 -5.19 -27.02
CA LEU A 3 -21.33 -6.29 -26.04
C LEU A 3 -19.98 -6.87 -25.58
N ILE A 4 -18.98 -6.97 -26.48
CA ILE A 4 -17.65 -7.49 -26.14
C ILE A 4 -16.93 -6.57 -25.15
N TYR A 5 -17.05 -5.25 -25.34
CA TYR A 5 -16.45 -4.28 -24.43
C TYR A 5 -17.14 -4.31 -23.06
N GLU A 6 -18.47 -4.42 -23.02
CA GLU A 6 -19.23 -4.52 -21.77
C GLU A 6 -18.84 -5.76 -20.94
N ILE A 7 -18.68 -6.91 -21.61
CA ILE A 7 -18.23 -8.15 -20.96
C ILE A 7 -16.81 -7.98 -20.41
N LEU A 8 -15.90 -7.38 -21.19
CA LEU A 8 -14.52 -7.19 -20.79
C LEU A 8 -14.38 -6.20 -19.61
N ILE A 9 -15.13 -5.10 -19.64
CA ILE A 9 -15.20 -4.11 -18.56
C ILE A 9 -15.74 -4.76 -17.29
N SER A 10 -16.86 -5.48 -17.38
CA SER A 10 -17.46 -6.19 -16.24
C SER A 10 -16.49 -7.21 -15.64
N PHE A 11 -15.78 -7.97 -16.47
CA PHE A 11 -14.76 -8.91 -16.02
C PHE A 11 -13.65 -8.22 -15.22
N PHE A 12 -13.07 -7.13 -15.73
CA PHE A 12 -12.02 -6.39 -15.01
C PHE A 12 -12.53 -5.73 -13.71
N LEU A 13 -13.80 -5.30 -13.66
CA LEU A 13 -14.44 -4.78 -12.45
C LEU A 13 -14.64 -5.88 -11.39
N VAL A 14 -15.15 -7.04 -11.77
CA VAL A 14 -15.32 -8.17 -10.84
C VAL A 14 -13.97 -8.67 -10.35
N PHE A 15 -12.99 -8.78 -11.25
CA PHE A 15 -11.63 -9.18 -10.92
C PHE A 15 -10.98 -8.18 -9.95
N GLY A 16 -11.05 -6.88 -10.23
CA GLY A 16 -10.50 -5.85 -9.35
C GLY A 16 -11.17 -5.83 -7.98
N ALA A 17 -12.50 -5.98 -7.92
CA ALA A 17 -13.25 -6.07 -6.67
C ALA A 17 -12.85 -7.29 -5.83
N PHE A 18 -12.63 -8.45 -6.47
CA PHE A 18 -12.13 -9.64 -5.79
C PHE A 18 -10.77 -9.39 -5.12
N PHE A 19 -9.82 -8.74 -5.81
CA PHE A 19 -8.53 -8.40 -5.20
C PHE A 19 -8.68 -7.42 -4.04
N LEU A 20 -9.51 -6.38 -4.16
CA LEU A 20 -9.77 -5.46 -3.06
C LEU A 20 -10.38 -6.16 -1.84
N LEU A 21 -11.28 -7.12 -2.06
CA LEU A 21 -11.89 -7.93 -1.01
C LEU A 21 -10.83 -8.80 -0.30
N VAL A 22 -9.98 -9.49 -1.08
CA VAL A 22 -8.85 -10.27 -0.53
C VAL A 22 -7.88 -9.36 0.25
N GLY A 23 -7.61 -8.15 -0.24
CA GLY A 23 -6.79 -7.15 0.45
C GLY A 23 -7.37 -6.74 1.80
N SER A 24 -8.68 -6.48 1.84
CA SER A 24 -9.40 -6.14 3.07
C SER A 24 -9.39 -7.29 4.08
N ILE A 25 -9.64 -8.52 3.64
CA ILE A 25 -9.54 -9.72 4.49
C ILE A 25 -8.11 -9.88 5.02
N GLY A 26 -7.09 -9.67 4.17
CA GLY A 26 -5.70 -9.69 4.58
C GLY A 26 -5.41 -8.68 5.68
N MET A 27 -5.93 -7.46 5.57
CA MET A 27 -5.77 -6.44 6.61
C MET A 27 -6.31 -6.88 7.98
N ILE A 28 -7.44 -7.58 8.02
CA ILE A 28 -8.07 -8.04 9.27
C ILE A 28 -7.32 -9.25 9.85
N ARG A 29 -6.85 -10.16 8.98
CA ARG A 29 -6.32 -11.47 9.41
C ARG A 29 -4.86 -11.44 9.86
N LEU A 30 -4.04 -10.49 9.39
CA LEU A 30 -2.64 -10.43 9.78
C LEU A 30 -2.45 -9.81 11.19
N PRO A 31 -1.55 -10.35 12.03
CA PRO A 31 -1.40 -9.93 13.43
C PRO A 31 -0.55 -8.67 13.65
N ASP A 32 0.27 -8.27 12.67
CA ASP A 32 1.23 -7.17 12.78
C ASP A 32 0.89 -6.04 11.80
N LEU A 33 0.98 -4.78 12.24
CA LEU A 33 0.71 -3.59 11.42
C LEU A 33 1.58 -3.53 10.14
N PHE A 34 2.84 -3.92 10.21
CA PHE A 34 3.72 -3.91 9.02
C PHE A 34 3.27 -4.96 7.99
N MET A 35 2.89 -6.14 8.46
CA MET A 35 2.29 -7.19 7.66
C MET A 35 0.90 -6.79 7.13
N ARG A 36 0.10 -6.09 7.93
CA ARG A 36 -1.21 -5.53 7.55
C ARG A 36 -1.12 -4.41 6.53
N LEU A 37 -0.02 -3.68 6.42
CA LEU A 37 0.16 -2.66 5.37
C LEU A 37 0.50 -3.32 4.03
N HIS A 38 1.18 -4.46 4.05
CA HIS A 38 1.64 -5.17 2.86
C HIS A 38 0.52 -5.90 2.10
N ALA A 39 -0.50 -6.39 2.81
CA ALA A 39 -1.66 -7.04 2.18
C ALA A 39 -2.53 -6.07 1.33
N PRO A 40 -2.99 -4.91 1.85
CA PRO A 40 -3.63 -3.84 1.08
C PRO A 40 -2.70 -3.24 0.02
N THR A 41 -1.41 -3.10 0.36
CA THR A 41 -0.24 -3.07 -0.56
C THR A 41 -0.48 -3.63 -1.96
N LYS A 42 -0.42 -4.97 -1.97
CA LYS A 42 -0.39 -5.80 -3.17
C LYS A 42 -1.77 -5.95 -3.80
N ALA A 43 -2.81 -6.01 -2.96
CA ALA A 43 -4.19 -6.11 -3.42
C ALA A 43 -4.67 -4.82 -4.07
N GLY A 44 -4.30 -3.66 -3.51
CA GLY A 44 -4.70 -2.34 -4.00
C GLY A 44 -4.10 -2.02 -5.36
N THR A 45 -2.83 -2.38 -5.61
CA THR A 45 -2.22 -2.14 -6.93
C THR A 45 -2.83 -3.00 -8.03
N LEU A 46 -3.12 -4.27 -7.75
CA LEU A 46 -3.80 -5.16 -8.71
C LEU A 46 -5.28 -4.78 -8.91
N GLY A 47 -5.99 -4.44 -7.83
CA GLY A 47 -7.40 -4.04 -7.89
C GLY A 47 -7.62 -2.71 -8.62
N LEU A 48 -6.92 -1.66 -8.19
CA LEU A 48 -6.99 -0.34 -8.83
C LEU A 48 -6.42 -0.36 -10.26
N GLY A 49 -5.36 -1.15 -10.51
CA GLY A 49 -4.84 -1.36 -11.86
C GLY A 49 -5.86 -1.99 -12.80
N SER A 50 -6.62 -2.99 -12.31
CA SER A 50 -7.73 -3.59 -13.05
C SER A 50 -8.83 -2.58 -13.37
N PHE A 51 -9.20 -1.72 -12.41
CA PHE A 51 -10.17 -0.65 -12.63
C PHE A 51 -9.69 0.41 -13.62
N LEU A 52 -8.40 0.76 -13.59
CA LEU A 52 -7.83 1.71 -14.53
C LEU A 52 -7.88 1.19 -15.97
N ILE A 53 -7.61 -0.10 -16.17
CA ILE A 53 -7.72 -0.76 -17.49
C ILE A 53 -9.20 -0.79 -17.94
N ALA A 54 -10.14 -1.12 -17.05
CA ALA A 54 -11.57 -1.07 -17.35
C ALA A 54 -12.03 0.33 -17.78
N ALA A 55 -11.59 1.36 -17.06
CA ALA A 55 -11.90 2.76 -17.35
C ALA A 55 -11.30 3.21 -18.71
N MET A 56 -10.09 2.77 -19.05
CA MET A 56 -9.49 3.04 -20.36
C MET A 56 -10.31 2.42 -21.50
N ILE A 57 -10.73 1.16 -21.35
CA ILE A 57 -11.57 0.48 -22.35
C ILE A 57 -12.90 1.22 -22.52
N PHE A 58 -13.54 1.60 -21.41
CA PHE A 58 -14.80 2.35 -21.44
C PHE A 58 -14.65 3.73 -22.10
N GLY A 59 -13.58 4.47 -21.79
CA GLY A 59 -13.30 5.79 -22.35
C GLY A 59 -13.13 5.78 -23.87
N VAL A 60 -12.52 4.72 -24.43
CA VAL A 60 -12.40 4.54 -25.89
C VAL A 60 -13.78 4.31 -26.54
N THR A 61 -14.71 3.64 -25.86
CA THR A 61 -16.04 3.34 -26.42
C THR A 61 -17.01 4.52 -26.43
N GLN A 62 -16.87 5.46 -25.49
CA GLN A 62 -17.79 6.59 -25.31
C GLN A 62 -17.37 7.87 -26.06
N GLY A 63 -16.15 7.93 -26.62
CA GLY A 63 -15.63 9.13 -27.30
C GLY A 63 -15.45 10.36 -26.39
N ARG A 64 -15.86 10.25 -25.12
CA ARG A 64 -15.58 11.18 -24.03
C ARG A 64 -14.57 10.48 -23.14
N PHE A 65 -13.34 10.99 -23.10
CA PHE A 65 -12.40 10.56 -22.08
C PHE A 65 -13.07 10.77 -20.73
N GLY A 66 -13.32 9.68 -19.99
CA GLY A 66 -13.81 9.67 -18.61
C GLY A 66 -12.74 10.25 -17.69
N PHE A 67 -12.43 11.53 -17.90
CA PHE A 67 -11.30 12.22 -17.27
C PHE A 67 -11.49 12.21 -15.76
N ALA A 68 -12.73 12.37 -15.29
CA ALA A 68 -13.07 12.28 -13.88
C ALA A 68 -12.81 10.88 -13.30
N GLU A 69 -13.21 9.81 -13.97
CA GLU A 69 -13.02 8.43 -13.49
C GLU A 69 -11.54 8.04 -13.44
N LEU A 70 -10.79 8.42 -14.47
CA LEU A 70 -9.34 8.22 -14.51
C LEU A 70 -8.65 9.04 -13.41
N LEU A 71 -9.05 10.30 -13.22
CA LEU A 71 -8.48 11.18 -12.21
C LEU A 71 -8.79 10.70 -10.80
N ILE A 72 -10.01 10.22 -10.52
CA ILE A 72 -10.38 9.62 -9.22
C ILE A 72 -9.55 8.36 -8.97
N THR A 73 -9.45 7.46 -9.95
CA THR A 73 -8.68 6.21 -9.82
C THR A 73 -7.20 6.51 -9.57
N LEU A 74 -6.62 7.45 -10.32
CA LEU A 74 -5.24 7.88 -10.18
C LEU A 74 -4.99 8.56 -8.83
N PHE A 75 -5.91 9.43 -8.40
CA PHE A 75 -5.81 10.12 -7.12
C PHE A 75 -5.84 9.15 -5.94
N ILE A 76 -6.75 8.17 -5.97
CA ILE A 76 -6.80 7.11 -4.94
C ILE A 76 -5.53 6.25 -5.00
N PHE A 77 -5.06 5.92 -6.19
CA PHE A 77 -3.84 5.13 -6.39
C PHE A 77 -2.58 5.81 -5.84
N ILE A 78 -2.50 7.14 -5.88
CA ILE A 78 -1.41 7.91 -5.27
C ILE A 78 -1.63 8.07 -3.76
N THR A 79 -2.87 8.32 -3.34
CA THR A 79 -3.22 8.53 -1.93
C THR A 79 -2.94 7.31 -1.07
N ALA A 80 -3.32 6.11 -1.55
CA ALA A 80 -3.13 4.85 -0.82
C ALA A 80 -1.67 4.57 -0.38
N PRO A 81 -0.64 4.61 -1.26
CA PRO A 81 0.75 4.40 -0.87
C PRO A 81 1.31 5.54 -0.02
N VAL A 82 0.90 6.80 -0.26
CA VAL A 82 1.31 7.93 0.59
C VAL A 82 0.80 7.75 2.02
N SER A 83 -0.48 7.43 2.19
CA SER A 83 -1.07 7.13 3.50
C SER A 83 -0.41 5.92 4.16
N ALA A 84 -0.11 4.86 3.40
CA ALA A 84 0.58 3.68 3.92
C ALA A 84 2.00 4.01 4.42
N ASN A 85 2.75 4.84 3.68
CA ASN A 85 4.08 5.28 4.10
C ASN A 85 4.04 6.13 5.37
N LEU A 86 3.09 7.07 5.47
CA LEU A 86 2.89 7.88 6.68
C LEU A 86 2.49 7.02 7.87
N MET A 87 1.60 6.04 7.68
CA MET A 87 1.24 5.07 8.73
C MET A 87 2.45 4.24 9.18
N ALA A 88 3.30 3.79 8.26
CA ALA A 88 4.52 3.06 8.59
C ALA A 88 5.48 3.93 9.42
N GLN A 89 5.69 5.19 9.03
CA GLN A 89 6.52 6.13 9.80
C GLN A 89 5.96 6.37 11.21
N ALA A 90 4.65 6.56 11.34
CA ALA A 90 3.99 6.72 12.63
C ALA A 90 4.14 5.46 13.51
N ALA A 91 3.99 4.27 12.93
CA ALA A 91 4.16 3.00 13.64
C ALA A 91 5.59 2.81 14.19
N ILE A 92 6.60 3.22 13.41
CA ILE A 92 8.00 3.20 13.84
C ILE A 92 8.24 4.17 15.00
N HIS A 93 7.71 5.41 14.92
CA HIS A 93 7.85 6.41 15.99
C HIS A 93 7.16 5.98 17.28
N LEU A 94 6.02 5.30 17.17
CA LEU A 94 5.30 4.71 18.31
C LEU A 94 5.96 3.43 18.85
N ARG A 95 7.10 3.00 18.27
CA ARG A 95 7.83 1.77 18.63
C ARG A 95 6.92 0.54 18.67
N LEU A 96 5.95 0.47 17.77
CA LEU A 96 5.03 -0.66 17.72
C LEU A 96 5.82 -1.93 17.45
N ARG A 97 5.65 -2.91 18.34
CA ARG A 97 6.41 -4.14 18.34
C ARG A 97 5.98 -4.97 17.13
N SER A 98 6.89 -5.14 16.18
CA SER A 98 6.67 -6.06 15.06
C SER A 98 6.74 -7.49 15.60
N ASN A 99 5.77 -8.32 15.22
CA ASN A 99 5.69 -9.71 15.66
C ASN A 99 6.59 -10.65 14.83
N SER A 100 7.37 -10.09 13.88
CA SER A 100 8.34 -10.83 13.07
C SER A 100 9.62 -11.20 13.82
N GLY A 101 9.68 -11.01 15.14
CA GLY A 101 10.79 -11.43 16.01
C GLY A 101 12.03 -10.53 15.93
N GLU A 102 12.30 -9.94 14.77
CA GLU A 102 13.37 -8.98 14.56
C GLU A 102 12.83 -7.56 14.69
N VAL A 103 13.17 -6.89 15.78
CA VAL A 103 13.12 -5.43 15.83
C VAL A 103 14.00 -4.95 14.68
N PRO A 104 13.56 -4.04 13.79
CA PRO A 104 14.43 -3.54 12.74
C PRO A 104 15.75 -3.12 13.36
N GLU A 105 16.89 -3.66 12.90
CA GLU A 105 18.21 -3.38 13.48
C GLU A 105 18.48 -1.86 13.56
N ALA A 106 17.81 -1.07 12.72
CA ALA A 106 17.77 0.39 12.78
C ALA A 106 17.27 0.99 14.11
N LEU A 107 16.40 0.29 14.85
CA LEU A 107 15.91 0.67 16.18
C LEU A 107 16.89 0.29 17.31
N ASN A 108 17.69 -0.78 17.12
CA ASN A 108 18.73 -1.21 18.05
C ASN A 108 20.09 -0.54 17.77
N ARG A 109 20.29 0.02 16.59
CA ARG A 109 21.51 0.73 16.25
C ARG A 109 21.64 2.00 17.09
N PRO A 110 22.75 2.17 17.83
CA PRO A 110 22.99 3.41 18.57
C PRO A 110 23.08 4.56 17.57
N LEU A 111 22.29 5.59 17.85
CA LEU A 111 22.23 6.80 17.03
C LEU A 111 23.64 7.43 16.97
N PRO A 112 23.99 8.17 15.90
CA PRO A 112 25.33 8.73 15.72
C PRO A 112 25.84 9.51 16.94
N TRP A 113 24.93 10.24 17.62
CA TRP A 113 25.23 10.99 18.84
C TRP A 113 25.32 10.13 20.11
N GLN A 114 24.69 8.95 20.14
CA GLN A 114 24.84 7.98 21.23
C GLN A 114 26.20 7.25 21.20
N ARG A 115 26.89 7.22 20.05
CA ARG A 115 28.23 6.61 19.93
C ARG A 115 29.31 7.36 20.73
N TYR A 116 29.15 8.67 20.91
CA TYR A 116 30.13 9.49 21.63
C TYR A 116 30.13 9.19 23.13
N SER A 117 28.95 9.03 23.74
CA SER A 117 28.82 8.81 25.19
C SER A 117 29.37 7.45 25.67
N ARG A 118 29.38 6.42 24.80
CA ARG A 118 29.90 5.09 25.17
C ARG A 118 31.41 4.98 25.11
N LYS A 119 32.09 5.85 24.34
CA LYS A 119 33.55 5.82 24.19
C LYS A 119 34.23 6.48 25.38
N ASP A 120 33.72 7.65 25.79
CA ASP A 120 34.21 8.40 26.97
C ASP A 120 34.19 7.57 28.27
N LYS A 121 33.20 6.68 28.43
CA LYS A 121 33.04 5.88 29.65
C LYS A 121 33.94 4.63 29.70
N LYS A 122 34.53 4.22 28.58
CA LYS A 122 35.46 3.08 28.51
C LYS A 122 36.91 3.51 28.69
N ASP A 123 37.23 4.76 28.38
CA ASP A 123 38.59 5.30 28.47
C ASP A 123 38.89 5.85 29.89
N GLN A 124 37.96 5.72 30.85
CA GLN A 124 38.07 6.12 32.26
C GLN A 124 38.23 4.93 33.25
N LEU A 125 38.36 3.71 32.74
CA LEU A 125 38.64 2.48 33.51
C LEU A 125 39.99 1.90 33.10
#